data_AF-A0A2V9JVS7-F1
#
_entry.id   AF-A0A2V9JVS7-F1
#
_cell.length_a   1.000
_cell.length_b   1.000
_cell.length_c   1.000
_cell.angle_alpha   90.00
_cell.angle_beta   90.00
_cell.angle_gamma   90.00
#
_symmetry.space_group_name_H-M   'P 1'
#
loop_
_entity.id
_entity.type
_entity.pdbx_description
1 polymer ?
#
loop_
_entity_poly.entity_id
_entity_poly.type
_entity_poly.pdbx_seq_one_letter_code
_entity_poly.pdbx_strand_id
1 'polypeptide(L)'
;MRPATNGNESETRRQLRRIYTTLLAAFGPQGWWPARIRLEVILGAILTQNTAWKNAALAVRRLRQAGMLNHEKLSSASLSKLESLIRPAGFFRQKARTIRNFLRYLETSHGGSLRAMFSTPGEKVRRELLALKGLGPETADAILLYAGGKTFFVADAYSRRVLARHDLWKPTATYSEAQQVLHEHLPGSHALFNEFHALLVEAGKRYCKREVPRCEACPLEPFLNHRHVARPDHKGFAFAKPPAVSGVSGRVGPTLKRMELSHHLG
;
A
#
# COMPACT_ATOMS: atom_id res chain seq x y z
N MET A 1 2.45 46.04 -17.72
CA MET A 1 2.63 44.87 -16.82
C MET A 1 1.54 43.85 -17.13
N ARG A 2 1.89 42.73 -17.78
CA ARG A 2 0.98 41.59 -17.97
C ARG A 2 1.17 40.63 -16.78
N PRO A 3 0.09 40.04 -16.22
CA PRO A 3 0.23 39.06 -15.16
C PRO A 3 0.88 37.80 -15.73
N ALA A 4 1.82 37.22 -14.98
CA ALA A 4 2.50 35.99 -15.33
C ALA A 4 1.48 34.85 -15.43
N THR A 5 1.28 34.33 -16.64
CA THR A 5 0.44 33.16 -16.88
C THR A 5 1.10 31.91 -16.28
N ASN A 6 0.38 31.31 -15.33
CA ASN A 6 0.52 29.97 -14.76
C ASN A 6 1.46 29.00 -15.52
N GLY A 7 2.47 28.50 -14.80
CA GLY A 7 3.41 27.49 -15.29
C GLY A 7 2.70 26.25 -15.83
N ASN A 8 3.12 25.81 -17.01
CA ASN A 8 2.55 24.68 -17.73
C ASN A 8 2.68 23.36 -16.93
N GLU A 9 1.58 22.92 -16.32
CA GLU A 9 1.50 21.64 -15.62
C GLU A 9 1.65 20.48 -16.61
N SER A 10 2.57 19.53 -16.38
CA SER A 10 2.73 18.40 -17.30
C SER A 10 1.45 17.57 -17.40
N GLU A 11 1.18 17.02 -18.57
CA GLU A 11 -0.06 16.28 -18.82
C GLU A 11 -0.19 15.05 -17.90
N THR A 12 0.92 14.37 -17.61
CA THR A 12 1.00 13.28 -16.64
C THR A 12 0.54 13.71 -15.25
N ARG A 13 1.00 14.88 -14.76
CA ARG A 13 0.57 15.40 -13.46
C ARG A 13 -0.92 15.72 -13.46
N ARG A 14 -1.43 16.35 -14.52
CA ARG A 14 -2.86 16.66 -14.68
C ARG A 14 -3.71 15.38 -14.64
N GLN A 15 -3.29 14.35 -15.39
CA GLN A 15 -4.00 13.08 -15.46
C GLN A 15 -4.00 12.35 -14.10
N LEU A 16 -2.86 12.27 -13.40
CA LEU A 16 -2.79 11.67 -12.07
C LEU A 16 -3.71 12.38 -11.07
N ARG A 17 -3.78 13.72 -11.11
CA ARG A 17 -4.71 14.50 -10.27
C ARG A 17 -6.17 14.22 -10.61
N ARG A 18 -6.52 14.11 -11.90
CA ARG A 18 -7.88 13.75 -12.35
C ARG A 18 -8.27 12.34 -11.89
N ILE A 19 -7.36 11.37 -12.01
CA ILE A 19 -7.58 10.01 -11.51
C ILE A 19 -7.79 10.03 -9.98
N TYR A 20 -6.89 10.67 -9.23
CA TYR A 20 -7.01 10.77 -7.77
C TYR A 20 -8.36 11.37 -7.34
N THR A 21 -8.72 12.54 -7.88
CA THR A 21 -9.97 13.23 -7.54
C THR A 21 -11.21 12.44 -7.93
N THR A 22 -11.19 11.76 -9.09
CA THR A 22 -12.32 10.93 -9.53
C THR A 22 -12.52 9.71 -8.65
N LEU A 23 -11.43 9.01 -8.29
CA LEU A 23 -11.52 7.88 -7.37
C LEU A 23 -11.96 8.31 -5.98
N LEU A 24 -11.43 9.44 -5.47
CA LEU A 24 -11.80 9.97 -4.17
C LEU A 24 -13.28 10.36 -4.13
N ALA A 25 -13.81 11.00 -5.18
CA ALA A 25 -15.22 11.32 -5.30
C ALA A 25 -16.09 10.05 -5.34
N ALA A 26 -15.65 9.02 -6.05
CA ALA A 26 -16.43 7.78 -6.22
C ALA A 26 -16.41 6.87 -4.97
N PHE A 27 -15.29 6.78 -4.26
CA PHE A 27 -15.11 5.82 -3.17
C PHE A 27 -15.05 6.46 -1.78
N GLY A 28 -14.92 7.78 -1.70
CA GLY A 28 -14.62 8.51 -0.47
C GLY A 28 -13.20 8.23 0.05
N PRO A 29 -12.83 8.81 1.21
CA PRO A 29 -11.60 8.44 1.91
C PRO A 29 -11.61 6.96 2.30
N GLN A 30 -10.53 6.24 2.02
CA GLN A 30 -10.46 4.79 2.24
C GLN A 30 -10.10 4.40 3.67
N GLY A 31 -9.52 5.31 4.47
CA GLY A 31 -9.11 5.02 5.85
C GLY A 31 -8.07 3.88 5.93
N TRP A 32 -7.24 3.77 4.89
CA TRP A 32 -6.22 2.74 4.74
C TRP A 32 -5.06 3.02 5.71
N TRP A 33 -4.46 2.08 6.43
CA TRP A 33 -4.47 0.62 6.42
C TRP A 33 -5.12 0.09 7.72
N PRO A 34 -5.82 -1.06 7.75
CA PRO A 34 -6.57 -1.52 8.92
C PRO A 34 -5.67 -2.13 10.01
N ALA A 35 -4.86 -1.30 10.67
CA ALA A 35 -3.94 -1.69 11.74
C ALA A 35 -4.05 -0.75 12.95
N ARG A 36 -3.84 -1.30 14.15
CA ARG A 36 -3.94 -0.53 15.40
C ARG A 36 -2.64 0.14 15.81
N ILE A 37 -1.51 -0.48 15.45
CA ILE A 37 -0.17 -0.03 15.82
C ILE A 37 0.82 -0.24 14.67
N ARG A 38 1.93 0.51 14.68
CA ARG A 38 2.98 0.45 13.65
C ARG A 38 3.55 -0.95 13.43
N LEU A 39 3.78 -1.71 14.51
CA LEU A 39 4.28 -3.08 14.41
C LEU A 39 3.32 -3.98 13.63
N GLU A 40 2.01 -3.76 13.80
CA GLU A 40 0.98 -4.54 13.11
C GLU A 40 0.98 -4.25 11.60
N VAL A 41 1.19 -2.99 11.20
CA VAL A 41 1.39 -2.62 9.79
C VAL A 41 2.60 -3.34 9.20
N ILE A 42 3.74 -3.31 9.90
CA ILE A 42 4.99 -3.94 9.43
C ILE A 42 4.81 -5.45 9.26
N LEU A 43 4.23 -6.13 10.24
CA LEU A 43 3.94 -7.55 10.15
C LEU A 43 2.95 -7.83 9.03
N GLY A 44 1.92 -7.00 8.86
CA GLY A 44 0.97 -7.10 7.75
C GLY A 44 1.65 -6.98 6.38
N ALA A 45 2.57 -6.03 6.20
CA ALA A 45 3.31 -5.84 4.96
C ALA A 45 4.18 -7.07 4.61
N ILE A 46 4.91 -7.62 5.60
CA ILE A 46 5.69 -8.84 5.43
C ILE A 46 4.78 -10.04 5.13
N LEU A 47 3.69 -10.17 5.89
CA LEU A 47 2.80 -11.31 5.80
C LEU A 47 2.02 -11.35 4.50
N THR A 48 1.76 -10.20 3.86
CA THR A 48 0.99 -10.10 2.60
C THR A 48 1.78 -10.53 1.37
N GLN A 49 3.12 -10.62 1.46
CA GLN A 49 3.95 -11.08 0.35
C GLN A 49 3.47 -12.45 -0.17
N ASN A 50 3.13 -12.52 -1.46
CA ASN A 50 2.66 -13.74 -2.13
C ASN A 50 1.49 -14.44 -1.40
N THR A 51 0.60 -13.71 -0.74
CA THR A 51 -0.59 -14.30 -0.09
C THR A 51 -1.79 -13.36 -0.02
N ALA A 52 -2.99 -13.95 0.03
CA ALA A 52 -4.22 -13.18 0.05
C ALA A 52 -4.30 -12.34 1.32
N TRP A 53 -4.79 -11.10 1.20
CA TRP A 53 -4.96 -10.23 2.38
C TRP A 53 -5.77 -10.92 3.49
N LYS A 54 -6.81 -11.70 3.14
CA LYS A 54 -7.59 -12.50 4.10
C LYS A 54 -6.70 -13.41 4.97
N ASN A 55 -5.70 -14.04 4.37
CA ASN A 55 -4.80 -14.96 5.04
C ASN A 55 -3.75 -14.22 5.87
N ALA A 56 -3.19 -13.13 5.35
CA ALA A 56 -2.28 -12.25 6.10
C ALA A 56 -2.99 -11.64 7.32
N ALA A 57 -4.20 -11.11 7.15
CA ALA A 57 -5.02 -10.55 8.21
C ALA A 57 -5.39 -11.60 9.28
N LEU A 58 -5.67 -12.85 8.88
CA LEU A 58 -5.87 -13.96 9.81
C LEU A 58 -4.59 -14.25 10.62
N ALA A 59 -3.42 -14.26 9.99
CA ALA A 59 -2.13 -14.43 10.69
C ALA A 59 -1.86 -13.27 11.69
N VAL A 60 -2.09 -12.03 11.29
CA VAL A 60 -1.98 -10.85 12.17
C VAL A 60 -2.94 -10.95 13.35
N ARG A 61 -4.19 -11.37 13.12
CA ARG A 61 -5.17 -11.59 14.19
C ARG A 61 -4.73 -12.66 15.17
N ARG A 62 -4.15 -13.78 14.70
CA ARG A 62 -3.60 -14.83 15.56
C ARG A 62 -2.44 -14.31 16.42
N LEU A 63 -1.53 -13.52 15.83
CA LEU A 63 -0.46 -12.86 16.59
C LEU A 63 -1.03 -11.94 17.67
N ARG A 64 -2.08 -11.16 17.34
CA ARG A 64 -2.77 -10.30 18.32
C ARG A 64 -3.39 -11.09 19.47
N GLN A 65 -4.15 -12.13 19.17
CA GLN A 65 -4.81 -12.97 20.16
C GLN A 65 -3.80 -13.68 21.08
N ALA A 66 -2.64 -14.04 20.55
CA ALA A 66 -1.54 -14.61 21.32
C ALA A 66 -0.73 -13.57 22.13
N GLY A 67 -1.11 -12.29 22.11
CA GLY A 67 -0.37 -11.21 22.77
C GLY A 67 1.03 -10.97 22.18
N MET A 68 1.24 -11.34 20.93
CA MET A 68 2.54 -11.33 20.23
C MET A 68 2.78 -10.05 19.44
N LEU A 69 1.90 -9.05 19.47
CA LEU A 69 2.16 -7.74 18.84
C LEU A 69 3.05 -6.86 19.73
N ASN A 70 4.21 -7.40 20.12
CA ASN A 70 5.20 -6.75 20.96
C ASN A 70 6.60 -7.21 20.51
N HIS A 71 7.53 -6.26 20.43
CA HIS A 71 8.90 -6.49 19.95
C HIS A 71 9.62 -7.58 20.77
N GLU A 72 9.71 -7.43 22.09
CA GLU A 72 10.42 -8.35 22.99
C GLU A 72 9.83 -9.76 22.96
N LYS A 73 8.50 -9.87 22.94
CA LYS A 73 7.80 -11.18 22.85
C LYS A 73 8.08 -11.88 21.53
N LEU A 74 8.09 -11.14 20.42
CA LEU A 74 8.42 -11.73 19.11
C LEU A 74 9.89 -12.13 19.04
N SER A 75 10.79 -11.32 19.60
CA SER A 75 12.23 -11.57 19.62
C SER A 75 12.61 -12.76 20.52
N SER A 76 11.88 -13.00 21.61
CA SER A 76 12.12 -14.13 22.53
C SER A 76 11.37 -15.42 22.19
N ALA A 77 10.30 -15.36 21.40
CA ALA A 77 9.53 -16.57 21.06
C ALA A 77 10.39 -17.64 20.35
N SER A 78 9.95 -18.90 20.35
CA SER A 78 10.58 -19.89 19.48
C SER A 78 10.18 -19.67 18.02
N LEU A 79 11.04 -20.06 17.08
CA LEU A 79 10.71 -19.97 15.65
C LEU A 79 9.47 -20.81 15.30
N SER A 80 9.33 -22.01 15.88
CA SER A 80 8.17 -22.89 15.72
C SER A 80 6.86 -22.23 16.16
N LYS A 81 6.86 -21.52 17.30
CA LYS A 81 5.67 -20.78 17.77
C LYS A 81 5.30 -19.65 16.81
N LEU A 82 6.28 -18.91 16.30
CA LEU A 82 6.00 -17.85 15.32
C LEU A 82 5.45 -18.43 14.01
N GLU A 83 6.06 -19.50 13.51
CA GLU A 83 5.62 -20.21 12.30
C GLU A 83 4.20 -20.72 12.41
N SER A 84 3.79 -21.29 13.55
CA SER A 84 2.43 -21.81 13.75
C SER A 84 1.37 -20.70 13.72
N LEU A 85 1.66 -19.54 14.33
CA LEU A 85 0.78 -18.39 14.36
C LEU A 85 0.58 -17.79 12.96
N ILE A 86 1.65 -17.72 12.17
CA ILE A 86 1.62 -17.09 10.83
C ILE A 86 1.38 -18.08 9.68
N ARG A 87 1.22 -19.38 9.97
CA ARG A 87 0.96 -20.45 8.99
C ARG A 87 -0.10 -20.11 7.93
N PRO A 88 -1.24 -19.46 8.27
CA PRO A 88 -2.26 -19.11 7.28
C PRO A 88 -1.74 -18.22 6.14
N ALA A 89 -0.73 -17.39 6.41
CA ALA A 89 -0.17 -16.48 5.42
C ALA A 89 0.61 -17.21 4.29
N GLY A 90 0.86 -18.52 4.37
CA GLY A 90 1.65 -19.24 3.37
C GLY A 90 3.13 -18.79 3.35
N PHE A 91 4.03 -19.62 2.80
CA PHE A 91 5.49 -19.40 2.87
C PHE A 91 5.98 -19.03 4.29
N PHE A 92 5.30 -19.55 5.31
CA PHE A 92 5.38 -19.07 6.68
C PHE A 92 6.78 -19.20 7.28
N ARG A 93 7.55 -20.21 6.89
CA ARG A 93 8.95 -20.38 7.31
C ARG A 93 9.83 -19.23 6.84
N GLN A 94 9.69 -18.84 5.57
CA GLN A 94 10.45 -17.71 5.01
C GLN A 94 10.01 -16.40 5.66
N LYS A 95 8.70 -16.20 5.83
CA LYS A 95 8.16 -15.00 6.50
C LYS A 95 8.57 -14.91 7.96
N ALA A 96 8.62 -16.03 8.69
CA ALA A 96 9.10 -16.07 10.06
C ALA A 96 10.57 -15.63 10.15
N ARG A 97 11.43 -16.10 9.24
CA ARG A 97 12.81 -15.63 9.13
C ARG A 97 12.90 -14.14 8.77
N THR A 98 12.08 -13.66 7.84
CA THR A 98 12.04 -12.22 7.49
C THR A 98 11.62 -11.35 8.68
N ILE A 99 10.60 -11.78 9.46
CA ILE A 99 10.21 -11.11 10.70
C ILE A 99 11.40 -11.10 11.68
N ARG A 100 12.13 -12.21 11.84
CA ARG A 100 13.33 -12.27 12.70
C ARG A 100 14.42 -11.32 12.26
N ASN A 101 14.69 -11.25 10.97
CA ASN A 101 15.68 -10.33 10.42
C ASN A 101 15.29 -8.87 10.70
N PHE A 102 14.02 -8.52 10.51
CA PHE A 102 13.50 -7.19 10.83
C PHE A 102 13.64 -6.85 12.33
N LEU A 103 13.24 -7.77 13.22
CA LEU A 103 13.33 -7.54 14.67
C LEU A 103 14.79 -7.38 15.11
N ARG A 104 15.70 -8.20 14.58
CA ARG A 104 17.13 -8.07 14.85
C ARG A 104 17.67 -6.72 14.39
N TYR A 105 17.33 -6.29 13.17
CA TYR A 105 17.68 -4.97 12.66
C TYR A 105 17.18 -3.85 13.57
N LEU A 106 15.91 -3.93 13.99
CA LEU A 106 15.31 -2.95 14.88
C LEU A 106 16.06 -2.88 16.22
N GLU A 107 16.44 -4.03 16.78
CA GLU A 107 17.23 -4.11 17.99
C GLU A 107 18.63 -3.52 17.82
N THR A 108 19.38 -4.00 16.83
CA THR A 108 20.80 -3.64 16.65
C THR A 108 21.01 -2.19 16.19
N SER A 109 20.10 -1.68 15.36
CA SER A 109 20.28 -0.36 14.74
C SER A 109 19.48 0.74 15.43
N HIS A 110 18.42 0.39 16.18
CA HIS A 110 17.47 1.35 16.75
C HIS A 110 17.02 1.01 18.18
N GLY A 111 17.70 0.07 18.86
CA GLY A 111 17.42 -0.31 20.26
C GLY A 111 15.99 -0.82 20.48
N GLY A 112 15.42 -1.52 19.50
CA GLY A 112 14.07 -2.07 19.58
C GLY A 112 12.95 -1.03 19.33
N SER A 113 13.31 0.23 19.08
CA SER A 113 12.35 1.34 19.03
C SER A 113 11.95 1.72 17.60
N LEU A 114 10.70 1.41 17.24
CA LEU A 114 10.11 1.90 15.97
C LEU A 114 10.07 3.43 15.91
N ARG A 115 9.99 4.12 17.05
CA ARG A 115 10.06 5.58 17.09
C ARG A 115 11.45 6.07 16.66
N ALA A 116 12.50 5.48 17.21
CA ALA A 116 13.88 5.82 16.82
C ALA A 116 14.13 5.52 15.33
N MET A 117 13.68 4.35 14.86
CA MET A 117 13.78 3.98 13.44
C MET A 117 13.11 5.02 12.54
N PHE A 118 11.87 5.42 12.82
CA PHE A 118 11.15 6.38 11.98
C PHE A 118 11.57 7.85 12.19
N SER A 119 12.33 8.18 13.24
CA SER A 119 13.01 9.48 13.34
C SER A 119 14.19 9.62 12.37
N THR A 120 14.72 8.51 11.87
CA THR A 120 15.80 8.50 10.87
C THR A 120 15.27 8.97 9.50
N PRO A 121 16.09 9.63 8.66
CA PRO A 121 15.72 9.98 7.29
C PRO A 121 15.20 8.76 6.50
N GLY A 122 14.08 8.93 5.81
CA GLY A 122 13.36 7.82 5.17
C GLY A 122 14.20 7.04 4.16
N GLU A 123 15.03 7.72 3.37
CA GLU A 123 15.94 7.08 2.41
C GLU A 123 16.98 6.18 3.07
N LYS A 124 17.49 6.56 4.25
CA LYS A 124 18.43 5.73 5.01
C LYS A 124 17.73 4.46 5.50
N VAL A 125 16.56 4.60 6.12
CA VAL A 125 15.75 3.46 6.58
C VAL A 125 15.37 2.56 5.40
N ARG A 126 15.03 3.14 4.24
CA ARG A 126 14.71 2.37 3.02
C ARG A 126 15.86 1.49 2.57
N ARG A 127 17.07 2.05 2.48
CA ARG A 127 18.28 1.28 2.11
C ARG A 127 18.55 0.15 3.11
N GLU A 128 18.42 0.43 4.40
CA GLU A 128 18.58 -0.56 5.46
C GLU A 128 17.55 -1.69 5.35
N LEU A 129 16.27 -1.36 5.16
CA LEU A 129 15.20 -2.34 4.96
C LEU A 129 15.44 -3.20 3.71
N LEU A 130 15.86 -2.61 2.60
CA LEU A 130 16.18 -3.33 1.36
C LEU A 130 17.38 -4.27 1.49
N ALA A 131 18.31 -3.99 2.41
CA ALA A 131 19.41 -4.90 2.71
C ALA A 131 18.97 -6.15 3.50
N LEU A 132 17.77 -6.14 4.09
CA LEU A 132 17.25 -7.28 4.85
C LEU A 132 16.73 -8.37 3.92
N LYS A 133 17.31 -9.58 4.03
CA LYS A 133 16.85 -10.76 3.28
C LYS A 133 15.35 -11.01 3.50
N GLY A 134 14.59 -10.90 2.41
CA GLY A 134 13.14 -11.13 2.36
C GLY A 134 12.29 -9.86 2.42
N LEU A 135 12.89 -8.67 2.44
CA LEU A 135 12.18 -7.41 2.17
C LEU A 135 12.55 -6.90 0.77
N GLY A 136 11.54 -6.74 -0.08
CA GLY A 136 11.68 -6.06 -1.37
C GLY A 136 11.19 -4.62 -1.33
N PRO A 137 11.34 -3.86 -2.45
CA PRO A 137 10.92 -2.46 -2.54
C PRO A 137 9.48 -2.20 -2.09
N GLU A 138 8.53 -3.01 -2.58
CA GLU A 138 7.12 -2.86 -2.21
C GLU A 138 6.89 -3.00 -0.70
N THR A 139 7.54 -3.95 -0.04
CA THR A 139 7.39 -4.14 1.42
C THR A 139 8.09 -3.02 2.20
N ALA A 140 9.29 -2.60 1.79
CA ALA A 140 10.01 -1.52 2.43
C ALA A 140 9.22 -0.20 2.35
N ASP A 141 8.68 0.11 1.17
CA ASP A 141 7.90 1.32 0.95
C ASP A 141 6.54 1.27 1.67
N ALA A 142 5.89 0.10 1.74
CA ALA A 142 4.69 -0.06 2.55
C ALA A 142 4.97 0.17 4.04
N ILE A 143 6.10 -0.29 4.58
CA ILE A 143 6.51 -0.01 5.96
C ILE A 143 6.71 1.49 6.16
N LEU A 144 7.46 2.15 5.26
CA LEU A 144 7.77 3.56 5.36
C LEU A 144 6.53 4.45 5.24
N LEU A 145 5.65 4.15 4.29
CA LEU A 145 4.40 4.87 4.07
C LEU A 145 3.42 4.66 5.23
N TYR A 146 3.07 3.41 5.55
CA TYR A 146 1.97 3.12 6.46
C TYR A 146 2.34 3.12 7.94
N ALA A 147 3.54 2.67 8.29
CA ALA A 147 4.00 2.68 9.68
C ALA A 147 4.84 3.92 10.00
N GLY A 148 5.63 4.38 9.03
CA GLY A 148 6.63 5.43 9.23
C GLY A 148 6.19 6.86 8.94
N GLY A 149 5.04 7.06 8.30
CA GLY A 149 4.59 8.40 7.94
C GLY A 149 5.45 9.06 6.85
N LYS A 150 6.23 8.27 6.09
CA LYS A 150 7.18 8.76 5.08
C LYS A 150 6.55 8.76 3.69
N THR A 151 7.09 9.56 2.79
CA THR A 151 6.54 9.83 1.46
C THR A 151 7.06 8.84 0.42
N PHE A 152 6.82 7.54 0.61
CA PHE A 152 7.21 6.48 -0.34
C PHE A 152 5.97 5.82 -0.95
N PHE A 153 5.58 6.26 -2.15
CA PHE A 153 4.43 5.67 -2.85
C PHE A 153 4.60 4.16 -3.11
N VAL A 154 3.60 3.34 -2.79
CA VAL A 154 3.65 1.89 -2.99
C VAL A 154 3.16 1.52 -4.40
N ALA A 155 4.08 1.29 -5.35
CA ALA A 155 3.74 0.95 -6.73
C ALA A 155 3.47 -0.56 -6.94
N ASP A 156 2.52 -1.09 -6.16
CA ASP A 156 2.15 -2.51 -6.21
C ASP A 156 1.52 -2.94 -7.55
N ALA A 157 1.16 -4.22 -7.66
CA ALA A 157 0.52 -4.76 -8.85
C ALA A 157 -0.85 -4.13 -9.19
N TYR A 158 -1.55 -3.54 -8.22
CA TYR A 158 -2.80 -2.80 -8.47
C TYR A 158 -2.50 -1.46 -9.11
N SER A 159 -1.66 -0.67 -8.47
CA SER A 159 -1.26 0.66 -8.92
C SER A 159 -0.64 0.60 -10.32
N ARG A 160 0.32 -0.33 -10.52
CA ARG A 160 0.96 -0.54 -11.83
C ARG A 160 -0.02 -0.93 -12.92
N ARG A 161 -0.95 -1.85 -12.65
CA ARG A 161 -1.93 -2.29 -13.64
C ARG A 161 -2.96 -1.21 -13.97
N VAL A 162 -3.51 -0.56 -12.94
CA VAL A 162 -4.52 0.49 -13.12
C VAL A 162 -3.91 1.60 -13.97
N LEU A 163 -2.79 2.18 -13.55
CA LEU A 163 -2.23 3.35 -14.21
C LEU A 163 -1.56 3.03 -15.55
N ALA A 164 -1.00 1.83 -15.76
CA ALA A 164 -0.53 1.41 -17.09
C ALA A 164 -1.67 1.35 -18.12
N ARG A 165 -2.88 0.94 -17.73
CA ARG A 165 -4.06 0.93 -18.63
C ARG A 165 -4.60 2.31 -18.97
N HIS A 166 -4.12 3.34 -18.28
CA HIS A 166 -4.44 4.74 -18.55
C HIS A 166 -3.25 5.47 -19.18
N ASP A 167 -2.29 4.73 -19.76
CA ASP A 167 -1.14 5.28 -20.50
C ASP A 167 -0.15 6.12 -19.65
N LEU A 168 -0.17 6.00 -18.31
CA LEU A 168 0.80 6.72 -17.46
C LEU A 168 2.22 6.14 -17.55
N TRP A 169 2.34 4.87 -17.96
CA TRP A 169 3.62 4.21 -18.24
C TRP A 169 3.40 2.95 -19.06
N LYS A 170 4.50 2.43 -19.61
CA LYS A 170 4.50 1.16 -20.34
C LYS A 170 4.06 0.00 -19.42
N PRO A 171 3.28 -0.98 -19.91
CA PRO A 171 2.91 -2.15 -19.12
C PRO A 171 4.09 -2.95 -18.55
N THR A 172 5.27 -2.84 -19.15
CA THR A 172 6.51 -3.48 -18.71
C THR A 172 7.26 -2.69 -17.64
N ALA A 173 6.77 -1.53 -17.22
CA ALA A 173 7.42 -0.71 -16.21
C ALA A 173 7.65 -1.49 -14.91
N THR A 174 8.89 -1.41 -14.44
CA THR A 174 9.34 -1.95 -13.17
C THR A 174 8.67 -1.21 -12.01
N TYR A 175 8.81 -1.77 -10.81
CA TYR A 175 8.33 -1.11 -9.59
C TYR A 175 8.94 0.29 -9.42
N SER A 176 10.26 0.41 -9.60
CA SER A 176 10.99 1.65 -9.39
C SER A 176 10.63 2.72 -10.43
N GLU A 177 10.51 2.35 -11.70
CA GLU A 177 10.09 3.29 -12.76
C GLU A 177 8.67 3.81 -12.50
N ALA A 178 7.74 2.93 -12.14
CA ALA A 178 6.37 3.34 -11.82
C ALA A 178 6.36 4.27 -10.60
N GLN A 179 7.06 3.93 -9.52
CA GLN A 179 7.17 4.78 -8.33
C GLN A 179 7.75 6.17 -8.66
N GLN A 180 8.82 6.21 -9.45
CA GLN A 180 9.48 7.45 -9.83
C GLN A 180 8.53 8.40 -10.57
N VAL A 181 7.70 7.89 -11.50
CA VAL A 181 6.69 8.71 -12.18
C VAL A 181 5.76 9.41 -11.18
N LEU A 182 5.26 8.70 -10.15
CA LEU A 182 4.41 9.33 -9.13
C LEU A 182 5.17 10.39 -8.33
N HIS A 183 6.42 10.12 -7.93
CA HIS A 183 7.21 11.06 -7.12
C HIS A 183 7.59 12.34 -7.87
N GLU A 184 7.88 12.24 -9.17
CA GLU A 184 8.19 13.40 -10.01
C GLU A 184 6.95 14.28 -10.27
N HIS A 185 5.77 13.64 -10.36
CA HIS A 185 4.57 14.30 -10.83
C HIS A 185 3.61 14.73 -9.73
N LEU A 186 3.65 14.10 -8.54
CA LEU A 186 2.78 14.45 -7.43
C LEU A 186 3.55 15.14 -6.31
N PRO A 187 2.88 16.00 -5.51
CA PRO A 187 3.47 16.49 -4.27
C PRO A 187 3.90 15.32 -3.38
N GLY A 188 5.11 15.39 -2.82
CA GLY A 188 5.63 14.44 -1.83
C GLY A 188 4.89 14.55 -0.49
N SER A 189 3.61 14.21 -0.47
CA SER A 189 2.74 14.26 0.71
C SER A 189 2.38 12.85 1.16
N HIS A 190 2.59 12.58 2.45
CA HIS A 190 2.26 11.28 3.06
C HIS A 190 0.77 10.96 2.92
N ALA A 191 -0.08 11.94 3.25
CA ALA A 191 -1.54 11.79 3.17
C ALA A 191 -1.98 11.51 1.72
N LEU A 192 -1.40 12.23 0.75
CA LEU A 192 -1.71 12.01 -0.67
C LEU A 192 -1.30 10.62 -1.14
N PHE A 193 -0.07 10.19 -0.87
CA PHE A 193 0.42 8.88 -1.32
C PHE A 193 -0.34 7.71 -0.68
N ASN A 194 -0.66 7.83 0.61
CA ASN A 194 -1.44 6.84 1.33
C ASN A 194 -2.84 6.70 0.72
N GLU A 195 -3.56 7.81 0.63
CA GLU A 195 -4.94 7.80 0.12
C GLU A 195 -4.98 7.38 -1.35
N PHE A 196 -4.05 7.88 -2.18
CA PHE A 196 -4.04 7.54 -3.59
C PHE A 196 -3.73 6.05 -3.83
N HIS A 197 -2.78 5.46 -3.11
CA HIS A 197 -2.54 4.02 -3.18
C HIS A 197 -3.81 3.23 -2.82
N ALA A 198 -4.48 3.60 -1.73
CA ALA A 198 -5.70 2.93 -1.30
C ALA A 198 -6.81 2.99 -2.35
N LEU A 199 -7.03 4.16 -2.95
CA LEU A 199 -8.00 4.36 -4.02
C LEU A 199 -7.69 3.50 -5.25
N LEU A 200 -6.42 3.40 -5.64
CA LEU A 200 -5.99 2.55 -6.77
C LEU A 200 -6.17 1.06 -6.48
N VAL A 201 -5.88 0.63 -5.24
CA VAL A 201 -6.16 -0.74 -4.80
C VAL A 201 -7.66 -1.01 -4.89
N GLU A 202 -8.52 -0.08 -4.47
CA GLU A 202 -9.97 -0.27 -4.52
C GLU A 202 -10.50 -0.31 -5.96
N ALA A 203 -10.03 0.60 -6.83
CA ALA A 203 -10.34 0.58 -8.25
C ALA A 203 -9.93 -0.75 -8.90
N GLY A 204 -8.71 -1.21 -8.60
CA GLY A 204 -8.17 -2.47 -9.11
C GLY A 204 -8.86 -3.72 -8.56
N LYS A 205 -9.40 -3.65 -7.33
CA LYS A 205 -10.21 -4.72 -6.73
C LYS A 205 -11.63 -4.74 -7.29
N ARG A 206 -12.30 -3.61 -7.46
CA ARG A 206 -13.71 -3.57 -7.88
C ARG A 206 -13.87 -3.72 -9.40
N TYR A 207 -13.06 -2.99 -10.17
CA TYR A 207 -13.29 -2.78 -11.60
C TYR A 207 -12.14 -3.26 -12.48
N CYS A 208 -10.92 -2.75 -12.23
CA CYS A 208 -9.77 -2.99 -13.09
C CYS A 208 -9.11 -4.35 -12.75
N LYS A 209 -9.88 -5.42 -12.92
CA LYS A 209 -9.43 -6.81 -12.74
C LYS A 209 -8.39 -7.16 -13.80
N ARG A 210 -7.55 -8.14 -13.48
CA ARG A 210 -6.47 -8.56 -14.37
C ARG A 210 -6.98 -9.16 -15.68
N GLU A 211 -7.88 -10.14 -15.57
CA GLU A 211 -8.38 -10.90 -16.73
C GLU A 211 -9.50 -10.12 -17.43
N VAL A 212 -10.65 -9.96 -16.75
CA VAL A 212 -11.82 -9.29 -17.34
C VAL A 212 -12.12 -8.00 -16.55
N PRO A 213 -11.61 -6.83 -16.99
CA PRO A 213 -11.94 -5.57 -16.35
C PRO A 213 -13.40 -5.17 -16.60
N ARG A 214 -14.00 -4.48 -15.63
CA ARG A 214 -15.38 -3.97 -15.70
C ARG A 214 -15.35 -2.48 -16.03
N CYS A 215 -14.89 -2.13 -17.24
CA CYS A 215 -14.64 -0.74 -17.63
C CYS A 215 -15.92 0.10 -17.60
N GLU A 216 -17.03 -0.41 -18.12
CA GLU A 216 -18.32 0.31 -18.21
C GLU A 216 -18.84 0.82 -16.85
N ALA A 217 -18.51 0.14 -15.75
CA ALA A 217 -18.89 0.54 -14.40
C ALA A 217 -17.77 1.25 -13.63
N CYS A 218 -16.59 1.42 -14.24
CA CYS A 218 -15.41 1.98 -13.61
C CYS A 218 -15.46 3.51 -13.63
N PRO A 219 -15.25 4.21 -12.49
CA PRO A 219 -15.18 5.68 -12.49
C PRO A 219 -14.07 6.26 -13.38
N LEU A 220 -13.07 5.45 -13.74
CA LEU A 220 -11.96 5.87 -14.60
C LEU A 220 -12.16 5.59 -16.08
N GLU A 221 -13.31 5.02 -16.48
CA GLU A 221 -13.63 4.77 -17.89
C GLU A 221 -13.41 5.98 -18.80
N PRO A 222 -13.81 7.22 -18.40
CA PRO A 222 -13.62 8.40 -19.24
C PRO A 222 -12.15 8.79 -19.50
N PHE A 223 -11.20 8.18 -18.78
CA PHE A 223 -9.76 8.39 -18.97
C PHE A 223 -9.09 7.26 -19.75
N LEU A 224 -9.84 6.25 -20.19
CA LEU A 224 -9.28 5.15 -20.97
C LEU A 224 -9.08 5.59 -22.42
N ASN A 225 -7.92 5.24 -22.96
CA ASN A 225 -7.70 5.27 -24.38
C ASN A 225 -8.32 4.01 -24.99
N HIS A 226 -9.42 4.15 -25.75
CA HIS A 226 -10.18 3.01 -26.29
C HIS A 226 -9.36 2.06 -27.18
N ARG A 227 -8.14 2.45 -27.58
CA ARG A 227 -7.16 1.55 -28.22
C ARG A 227 -6.78 0.34 -27.38
N HIS A 228 -6.93 0.41 -26.05
CA HIS A 228 -6.57 -0.66 -25.11
C HIS A 228 -7.77 -1.48 -24.59
N VAL A 229 -9.00 -1.18 -25.04
CA VAL A 229 -10.24 -1.65 -24.38
C VAL A 229 -10.93 -2.83 -25.10
N ALA A 230 -10.43 -3.31 -26.25
CA ALA A 230 -11.09 -4.41 -26.98
C ALA A 230 -10.17 -5.61 -27.25
N ARG A 231 -10.38 -6.75 -26.57
CA ARG A 231 -11.10 -7.93 -27.12
C ARG A 231 -10.97 -9.18 -26.19
N PRO A 232 -11.90 -10.16 -26.28
CA PRO A 232 -11.96 -11.37 -25.44
C PRO A 232 -10.78 -12.35 -25.58
N ASP A 233 -9.86 -12.06 -26.49
CA ASP A 233 -8.75 -12.91 -26.93
C ASP A 233 -7.36 -12.34 -26.59
N HIS A 234 -7.28 -11.32 -25.72
CA HIS A 234 -6.01 -10.77 -25.23
C HIS A 234 -5.28 -11.74 -24.26
N LYS A 235 -4.76 -12.85 -24.81
CA LYS A 235 -3.68 -13.63 -24.22
C LYS A 235 -2.40 -12.80 -24.25
N GLY A 236 -2.27 -11.80 -23.37
CA GLY A 236 -1.15 -10.87 -23.52
C GLY A 236 -0.92 -9.87 -22.39
N PHE A 237 -1.33 -10.14 -21.16
CA PHE A 237 -0.84 -9.39 -19.99
C PHE A 237 -0.51 -10.35 -18.85
N ALA A 238 0.63 -11.02 -18.99
CA ALA A 238 1.19 -11.84 -17.92
C ALA A 238 1.89 -10.96 -16.87
N PHE A 239 1.12 -10.29 -16.02
CA PHE A 239 1.67 -9.80 -14.75
C PHE A 239 1.98 -10.98 -13.81
N ALA A 240 2.80 -10.87 -12.77
CA ALA A 240 2.83 -11.93 -11.76
C ALA A 240 1.48 -11.97 -11.03
N LYS A 241 0.99 -13.15 -10.62
CA LYS A 241 -0.34 -13.32 -9.99
C LYS A 241 -0.35 -12.61 -8.63
N PRO A 242 -1.05 -11.47 -8.44
CA PRO A 242 -1.29 -10.98 -7.10
C PRO A 242 -2.27 -11.94 -6.40
N PRO A 243 -2.13 -12.13 -5.10
CA PRO A 243 -2.92 -13.12 -4.40
C PRO A 243 -4.40 -12.72 -4.34
N ALA A 244 -5.27 -13.72 -4.52
CA ALA A 244 -6.70 -13.54 -4.67
C ALA A 244 -7.34 -12.81 -3.47
N VAL A 245 -7.99 -11.68 -3.72
CA VAL A 245 -8.85 -10.99 -2.75
C VAL A 245 -10.28 -11.47 -3.03
N SER A 246 -10.76 -12.43 -2.25
CA SER A 246 -12.19 -12.76 -2.19
C SER A 246 -12.91 -11.78 -1.27
N GLY A 247 -14.02 -11.25 -1.78
CA GLY A 247 -14.75 -10.13 -1.21
C GLY A 247 -15.26 -10.37 0.21
N VAL A 248 -15.25 -9.30 1.00
CA VAL A 248 -16.09 -9.17 2.18
C VAL A 248 -16.88 -7.88 1.99
N SER A 249 -18.15 -8.04 1.64
CA SER A 249 -19.18 -7.03 1.84
C SER A 249 -19.38 -6.90 3.34
N GLY A 250 -18.80 -5.87 3.95
CA GLY A 250 -19.11 -5.43 5.30
C GLY A 250 -19.50 -3.97 5.26
N ARG A 251 -20.81 -3.68 5.36
CA ARG A 251 -21.28 -2.32 5.59
C ARG A 251 -20.73 -1.86 6.93
N VAL A 252 -19.89 -0.82 6.94
CA VAL A 252 -19.57 -0.08 8.15
C VAL A 252 -20.63 1.03 8.25
N GLY A 253 -21.58 0.87 9.17
CA GLY A 253 -22.56 1.90 9.50
C GLY A 253 -21.88 3.11 10.16
N PRO A 254 -22.48 4.32 10.07
CA PRO A 254 -21.89 5.52 10.63
C PRO A 254 -22.18 5.56 12.13
N THR A 255 -21.14 5.54 12.98
CA THR A 255 -21.31 5.99 14.36
C THR A 255 -19.98 6.45 14.94
N LEU A 256 -19.69 7.74 14.80
CA LEU A 256 -18.94 8.46 15.83
C LEU A 256 -19.59 9.84 16.02
N LYS A 257 -19.95 10.05 17.28
CA LYS A 257 -20.64 11.19 17.88
C LYS A 257 -20.05 12.53 17.47
N ARG A 258 -20.96 13.47 17.23
CA ARG A 258 -20.80 14.92 17.43
C ARG A 258 -20.12 15.15 18.80
N MET A 259 -18.94 15.74 18.81
CA MET A 259 -18.46 16.50 19.97
C MET A 259 -18.53 17.97 19.59
N GLU A 260 -19.31 18.69 20.37
CA GLU A 260 -19.58 20.12 20.27
C GLU A 260 -18.30 20.91 20.52
N LEU A 261 -17.98 21.82 19.59
CA LEU A 261 -17.03 22.90 19.82
C LEU A 261 -17.82 24.08 20.40
N SER A 262 -17.73 24.27 21.70
CA SER A 262 -18.09 25.51 22.38
C SER A 262 -16.92 25.92 23.25
N HIS A 263 -16.17 26.94 22.83
CA HIS A 263 -15.37 27.87 23.66
C HIS A 263 -14.97 29.04 22.74
N HIS A 264 -15.69 30.16 22.84
CA HIS A 264 -15.26 31.38 23.54
C HIS A 264 -14.20 32.18 22.76
N LEU A 265 -14.70 33.08 21.92
CA LEU A 265 -14.03 34.34 21.62
C LEU A 265 -14.66 35.41 22.51
N GLY A 266 -13.88 35.82 23.52
CA GLY A 266 -13.88 37.17 24.06
C GLY A 266 -12.56 37.81 23.66
#